data_AF-A0A918KER6-F1
#
_entry.id   AF-A0A918KER6-F1
#
_cell.length_a   1.000
_cell.length_b   1.000
_cell.length_c   1.000
_cell.angle_alpha   90.00
_cell.angle_beta   90.00
_cell.angle_gamma   90.00
#
_symmetry.space_group_name_H-M   'P 1'
#
loop_
_entity.id
_entity.type
_entity.pdbx_description
1 polymer ?
#
loop_
_entity_poly.entity_id
_entity_poly.type
_entity_poly.pdbx_seq_one_letter_code
_entity_poly.pdbx_strand_id
1 'polypeptide(L)'
;MASESFPYNRFLGEFQELAHGRPDGPALRDSVRDHAVPGEEKLVRYLRSGSALAVTGSPVHDALSSEFIGALELHTDGEWFWYSLIVSE
;
A
#
# COMPACT_ATOMS: atom_id res chain seq x y z
N MET A 1 -6.34 23.10 23.48
CA MET A 1 -5.36 22.00 23.36
C MET A 1 -5.52 21.44 21.96
N ALA A 2 -4.59 21.71 21.06
CA ALA A 2 -4.58 21.05 19.76
C ALA A 2 -4.30 19.57 20.04
N SER A 3 -5.23 18.70 19.66
CA SER A 3 -4.93 17.27 19.57
C SER A 3 -3.72 17.15 18.66
N GLU A 4 -2.59 16.67 19.18
CA GLU A 4 -1.50 16.27 18.31
C GLU A 4 -2.05 15.20 17.39
N SER A 5 -2.30 15.63 16.15
CA SER A 5 -2.55 14.79 15.00
C SER A 5 -1.56 13.63 15.09
N PHE A 6 -2.05 12.40 15.21
CA PHE A 6 -1.21 11.22 14.97
C PHE A 6 -0.42 11.49 13.68
N PRO A 7 0.85 11.06 13.58
CA PRO A 7 1.66 11.37 12.42
C PRO A 7 1.08 10.64 11.20
N TYR A 8 0.10 11.25 10.54
CA TYR A 8 -0.49 10.82 9.27
C TYR A 8 0.55 10.87 8.12
N ASN A 9 1.83 11.09 8.42
CA ASN A 9 2.91 11.22 7.46
C ASN A 9 3.73 9.94 7.27
N ARG A 10 3.38 8.83 7.92
CA ARG A 10 4.16 7.58 7.87
C ARG A 10 3.48 6.46 7.09
N PHE A 11 2.40 6.75 6.38
CA PHE A 11 1.77 5.80 5.47
C PHE A 11 2.36 5.95 4.06
N LEU A 12 2.70 4.82 3.46
CA LEU A 12 3.13 4.74 2.07
C LEU A 12 1.98 4.23 1.20
N GLY A 13 1.90 4.76 -0.02
CA GLY A 13 0.93 4.27 -1.02
C GLY A 13 -0.52 4.68 -0.76
N GLU A 14 -0.75 5.84 -0.16
CA GLU A 14 -2.10 6.38 0.07
C GLU A 14 -2.74 6.94 -1.21
N PHE A 15 -3.02 6.08 -2.18
CA PHE A 15 -3.61 6.47 -3.46
C PHE A 15 -5.12 6.71 -3.37
N GLN A 16 -5.63 7.69 -4.09
CA GLN A 16 -7.04 8.11 -4.03
C GLN A 16 -8.05 7.03 -4.46
N GLU A 17 -7.63 6.08 -5.31
CA GLU A 17 -8.47 4.99 -5.79
C GLU A 17 -8.64 3.86 -4.75
N LEU A 18 -7.80 3.81 -3.72
CA LEU A 18 -7.86 2.78 -2.69
C LEU A 18 -8.89 3.17 -1.63
N ALA A 19 -9.72 2.22 -1.21
CA ALA A 19 -10.72 2.45 -0.16
C ALA A 19 -10.12 2.89 1.19
N HIS A 20 -8.84 2.57 1.42
CA HIS A 20 -8.06 2.95 2.60
C HIS A 20 -7.07 4.09 2.30
N GLY A 21 -7.06 4.62 1.08
CA GLY A 21 -6.17 5.69 0.68
C GLY A 21 -6.71 7.08 0.99
N ARG A 22 -5.98 8.10 0.54
CA ARG A 22 -6.36 9.49 0.75
C ARG A 22 -7.14 10.03 -0.45
N PRO A 23 -8.37 10.56 -0.28
CA PRO A 23 -9.16 11.11 -1.38
C PRO A 23 -8.49 12.27 -2.13
N ASP A 24 -7.57 12.98 -1.47
CA ASP A 24 -6.75 14.07 -2.02
C ASP A 24 -5.32 13.62 -2.36
N GLY A 25 -5.07 12.31 -2.35
CA GLY A 25 -3.77 11.69 -2.62
C GLY A 25 -3.45 11.56 -4.12
N PRO A 26 -2.25 11.06 -4.44
CA PRO A 26 -1.87 10.78 -5.83
C PRO A 26 -2.77 9.70 -6.45
N ALA A 27 -2.92 9.74 -7.77
CA ALA A 27 -3.58 8.67 -8.52
C ALA A 27 -2.66 7.45 -8.67
N LEU A 28 -3.15 6.27 -8.32
CA LEU A 28 -2.46 5.00 -8.51
C LEU A 28 -2.14 4.78 -9.99
N ARG A 29 -3.08 5.12 -10.88
CA ARG A 29 -2.96 4.93 -12.33
C ARG A 29 -1.80 5.73 -12.93
N ASP A 30 -1.49 6.89 -12.36
CA ASP A 30 -0.36 7.73 -12.80
C ASP A 30 1.01 7.14 -12.41
N SER A 31 1.01 6.16 -11.50
CA SER A 31 2.22 5.46 -11.04
C SER A 31 2.51 4.17 -11.81
N VAL A 32 1.59 3.72 -12.67
CA VAL A 32 1.74 2.52 -13.51
C VAL A 32 2.77 2.80 -14.62
N ARG A 33 3.67 1.83 -14.85
CA ARG A 33 4.72 1.92 -15.86
C ARG A 33 4.86 0.60 -16.60
N ASP A 34 5.18 0.66 -17.88
CA ASP A 34 5.34 -0.53 -18.73
C ASP A 34 6.66 -1.27 -18.49
N HIS A 35 7.62 -0.62 -17.82
CA HIS A 35 8.97 -1.14 -17.61
C HIS A 35 9.43 -0.90 -16.17
N ALA A 36 10.09 -1.90 -15.60
CA ALA A 36 10.69 -1.81 -14.27
C ALA A 36 11.84 -0.79 -14.25
N VAL A 37 11.99 -0.09 -13.12
CA VAL A 37 13.09 0.85 -12.89
C VAL A 37 14.25 0.19 -12.14
N PRO A 38 15.50 0.66 -12.31
CA PRO A 38 16.63 0.14 -11.55
C PRO A 38 16.38 0.19 -10.04
N GLY A 39 16.53 -0.96 -9.37
CA GLY A 39 16.33 -1.09 -7.92
C GLY A 39 14.92 -1.49 -7.49
N GLU A 40 13.98 -1.67 -8.42
CA GLU A 40 12.60 -2.07 -8.12
C GLU A 40 12.51 -3.42 -7.40
N GLU A 41 13.31 -4.42 -7.79
CA GLU A 41 13.36 -5.70 -7.08
C GLU A 41 13.74 -5.55 -5.60
N LYS A 42 14.62 -4.59 -5.29
CA LYS A 42 15.03 -4.33 -3.90
C LYS A 42 13.87 -3.71 -3.12
N LEU A 43 13.11 -2.80 -3.74
CA LEU A 43 11.91 -2.21 -3.15
C LEU A 43 10.84 -3.26 -2.92
N VAL A 44 10.57 -4.13 -3.90
CA VAL A 44 9.60 -5.22 -3.76
C VAL A 44 10.01 -6.16 -2.63
N ARG A 45 11.28 -6.58 -2.57
CA ARG A 45 11.79 -7.41 -1.46
C ARG A 45 11.66 -6.72 -0.11
N TYR A 46 11.95 -5.42 -0.04
CA TYR A 46 11.79 -4.64 1.17
C TYR A 46 10.34 -4.62 1.65
N LEU A 47 9.38 -4.27 0.78
CA LEU A 47 7.97 -4.21 1.12
C LEU A 47 7.43 -5.59 1.55
N ARG A 48 7.87 -6.66 0.89
CA ARG A 48 7.53 -8.05 1.25
C ARG A 48 8.18 -8.52 2.57
N SER A 49 9.24 -7.87 3.04
CA SER A 49 9.91 -8.22 4.31
C SER A 49 9.29 -7.56 5.54
N GLY A 50 8.35 -6.63 5.34
CA GLY A 50 7.64 -5.95 6.44
C GLY A 50 6.82 -6.91 7.28
N SER A 51 6.78 -6.66 8.59
CA SER A 51 5.97 -7.45 9.51
C SER A 51 4.50 -7.08 9.39
N ALA A 52 3.63 -8.08 9.28
CA ALA A 52 2.19 -7.87 9.29
C ALA A 52 1.72 -7.43 10.69
N LEU A 53 1.16 -6.22 10.78
CA LEU A 53 0.60 -5.63 11.99
C LEU A 53 -0.89 -5.95 12.15
N ALA A 54 -1.63 -5.98 11.05
CA ALA A 54 -3.06 -6.31 11.02
C ALA A 54 -3.45 -6.94 9.68
N VAL A 55 -4.49 -7.78 9.69
CA VAL A 55 -5.01 -8.46 8.49
C VAL A 55 -6.54 -8.36 8.49
N THR A 56 -7.14 -8.00 7.35
CA THR A 56 -8.60 -7.94 7.23
C THR A 56 -9.21 -9.34 7.12
N GLY A 57 -10.40 -9.53 7.69
CA GLY A 57 -11.18 -10.77 7.51
C GLY A 57 -11.94 -10.84 6.18
N SER A 58 -12.04 -9.72 5.47
CA SER A 58 -12.71 -9.62 4.17
C SER A 58 -11.70 -9.67 3.03
N PRO A 59 -12.08 -10.27 1.89
CA PRO A 59 -11.24 -10.24 0.71
C PRO A 59 -11.22 -8.86 0.07
N VAL A 60 -10.09 -8.53 -0.54
CA VAL A 60 -9.87 -7.33 -1.33
C VAL A 60 -9.52 -7.70 -2.77
N HIS A 61 -9.72 -6.74 -3.67
CA HIS A 61 -9.45 -6.87 -5.09
C HIS A 61 -8.42 -5.82 -5.51
N ASP A 62 -7.66 -6.13 -6.55
CA ASP A 62 -6.72 -5.20 -7.17
C ASP A 62 -7.46 -3.99 -7.76
N ALA A 63 -6.94 -2.78 -7.51
CA ALA A 63 -7.60 -1.55 -7.94
C ALA A 63 -7.47 -1.27 -9.46
N LEU A 64 -6.52 -1.90 -10.13
CA LEU A 64 -6.24 -1.75 -11.56
C LEU A 64 -6.92 -2.84 -12.40
N SER A 65 -6.81 -4.11 -11.98
CA SER A 65 -7.35 -5.27 -12.70
C SER A 65 -8.70 -5.78 -12.18
N SER A 66 -9.12 -5.37 -10.97
CA SER A 66 -10.27 -5.94 -10.25
C SER A 66 -10.16 -7.44 -9.95
N GLU A 67 -8.95 -8.02 -10.06
CA GLU A 67 -8.72 -9.41 -9.68
C GLU A 67 -8.74 -9.60 -8.17
N PHE A 68 -9.11 -10.79 -7.71
CA PHE A 68 -9.08 -11.13 -6.29
C PHE A 68 -7.63 -11.27 -5.81
N ILE A 69 -7.27 -10.59 -4.72
CA ILE A 69 -5.90 -10.57 -4.21
C ILE A 69 -5.76 -11.10 -2.78
N GLY A 70 -6.83 -11.63 -2.17
CA GLY A 70 -6.81 -12.20 -0.82
C GLY A 70 -7.17 -11.19 0.27
N ALA A 71 -6.62 -11.37 1.46
CA ALA A 71 -6.83 -10.45 2.59
C ALA A 71 -5.91 -9.23 2.47
N LEU A 72 -6.36 -8.07 2.97
CA LEU A 72 -5.53 -6.87 3.03
C LEU A 72 -4.71 -6.91 4.31
N GLU A 73 -3.39 -6.90 4.17
CA GLU A 73 -2.45 -6.85 5.28
C GLU A 73 -1.89 -5.45 5.42
N LEU A 74 -1.83 -4.94 6.66
CA LEU A 74 -1.09 -3.74 7.01
C LEU A 74 0.29 -4.16 7.50
N HIS A 75 1.34 -3.81 6.77
CA HIS A 75 2.72 -4.08 7.12
C HIS A 75 3.40 -2.87 7.75
N THR A 76 4.47 -3.15 8.50
CA THR A 76 5.37 -2.13 9.06
C THR A 76 6.80 -2.66 9.23
N ASP A 77 7.77 -1.75 9.18
CA ASP A 77 9.16 -1.95 9.60
C ASP A 77 9.46 -1.32 10.98
N GLY A 78 8.43 -0.76 11.64
CA GLY A 78 8.54 0.00 12.89
C GLY A 78 8.66 1.52 12.69
N GLU A 79 8.87 1.99 11.46
CA GLU A 79 8.89 3.42 11.13
C GLU A 79 7.72 3.80 10.21
N TRP A 80 7.50 3.03 9.15
CA TRP A 80 6.50 3.24 8.11
C TRP A 80 5.39 2.18 8.15
N PHE A 81 4.26 2.52 7.54
CA PHE A 81 3.10 1.66 7.37
C PHE A 81 2.72 1.57 5.90
N TRP A 82 2.36 0.39 5.42
CA TRP A 82 1.86 0.21 4.06
C TRP A 82 0.94 -1.00 3.97
N TYR A 83 0.00 -0.96 3.04
CA TYR A 83 -0.87 -2.09 2.77
C TYR A 83 -0.25 -3.05 1.75
N SER A 84 -0.59 -4.33 1.85
CA SER A 84 -0.21 -5.34 0.87
C SER A 84 -0.87 -5.03 -0.48
N LEU A 85 -0.07 -4.55 -1.42
CA LEU A 85 -0.43 -4.47 -2.84
C LEU A 85 0.01 -5.80 -3.46
N ILE A 86 -0.89 -6.78 -3.49
CA ILE A 86 -0.61 -8.02 -4.22
C ILE A 86 -1.04 -7.77 -5.67
N VAL A 87 -0.07 -7.41 -6.51
CA VAL A 87 -0.22 -7.56 -7.96
C VAL A 87 0.11 -9.01 -8.26
N SER A 88 -0.87 -9.79 -8.73
CA SER A 88 -0.66 -11.14 -9.26
C SER A 88 0.42 -11.10 -10.34
N GLU A 89 1.35 -12.07 -10.31
CA GLU A 89 2.32 -12.32 -11.39
C GLU A 89 1.63 -12.73 -12.70
#